data_AF-A0A5J6V3H8-F1
#
_entry.id   AF-A0A5J6V3H8-F1
#
_cell.length_a   1.000
_cell.length_b   1.000
_cell.length_c   1.000
_cell.angle_alpha   90.00
_cell.angle_beta   90.00
_cell.angle_gamma   90.00
#
_symmetry.space_group_name_H-M   'P 1'
#
loop_
_entity.id
_entity.type
_entity.pdbx_description
1 polymer ?
#
loop_
_entity_poly.entity_id
_entity_poly.type
_entity_poly.pdbx_seq_one_letter_code
_entity_poly.pdbx_strand_id
1 'polypeptide(L)'
;MQVLSPPGHYGLSVREVCHPLAARRPTPCSPIARRPGYHRLYELSRCCAGRRHRLPLHLRAALQQRPRGPGSGAPGGRHPPCGRRHRVQLDRVRHARRGPDGGRQQRLRRAHPGRRGPALRRHGPLPPAQERSLPVPADSRPHRATWRWLVGDLVPGRRLLVTAAGRVAPLRRRRRPRAPVSEQSPTWPDLLTALIRGEDLDSTQAAWAMDRVMSGEATPAQLASFLTALRAKGETVPEMTGLASMMLQHAHRFEVKGPSIDIVGTGGDRAMTVNISSMSAVVMAAAGAVVVKHGNRAASSRSGSADMLEALGVRLDLTPEDVAAVGREVGITFCFAQTFHPSMRHSAAVRRDLGVATAFNFLGPLTNPAQPRYAVVGSADARMAPLLAGVFAERGTQAVVFRGDDGLDEVTPATTTRLWWSPGTGEVHEWVLDPERLGVPTHPVQALRGADAEHNAQVARDLFAGATGAVRDAVLLNAGTALALLSAGEEDRHPTDEAGLHTRVRAGMERAARAIDEGGAAAVVDRWVAATRGR
;
A
#
# COMPACT_ATOMS: atom_id res chain seq x y z
N MET A 1 44.47 18.17 -62.85
CA MET A 1 44.79 16.96 -62.06
C MET A 1 43.45 16.30 -61.72
N GLN A 2 42.92 15.29 -62.42
CA GLN A 2 43.56 14.11 -63.05
C GLN A 2 44.40 13.35 -61.98
N VAL A 3 44.20 12.04 -61.68
CA VAL A 3 43.71 10.91 -62.51
C VAL A 3 42.94 9.83 -61.68
N LEU A 4 41.89 9.28 -62.31
CA LEU A 4 41.24 7.92 -62.27
C LEU A 4 41.58 6.83 -61.20
N SER A 5 40.53 6.07 -60.82
CA SER A 5 40.52 4.65 -60.36
C SER A 5 40.74 3.67 -61.56
N PRO A 6 40.54 2.31 -61.48
CA PRO A 6 40.34 1.33 -60.39
C PRO A 6 41.46 0.25 -60.47
N PRO A 7 41.29 -1.11 -60.48
CA PRO A 7 40.34 -2.06 -59.83
C PRO A 7 41.05 -3.23 -59.06
N GLY A 8 40.31 -4.27 -58.62
CA GLY A 8 40.83 -5.65 -58.55
C GLY A 8 40.42 -6.53 -57.35
N HIS A 9 39.44 -7.43 -57.53
CA HIS A 9 39.27 -8.63 -56.68
C HIS A 9 40.04 -9.81 -57.28
N TYR A 10 40.77 -10.56 -56.46
CA TYR A 10 40.95 -12.01 -56.60
C TYR A 10 41.09 -12.63 -55.21
N GLY A 11 40.46 -13.78 -54.99
CA GLY A 11 40.54 -14.52 -53.73
C GLY A 11 41.17 -15.89 -53.91
N LEU A 12 41.51 -16.55 -52.81
CA LEU A 12 41.79 -17.98 -52.77
C LEU A 12 41.18 -18.57 -51.49
N SER A 13 40.51 -19.70 -51.65
CA SER A 13 39.88 -20.43 -50.55
C SER A 13 40.73 -21.61 -50.14
N VAL A 14 40.69 -21.96 -48.85
CA VAL A 14 40.86 -23.35 -48.41
C VAL A 14 39.68 -23.68 -47.50
N ARG A 15 38.96 -24.74 -47.87
CA ARG A 15 37.93 -25.37 -47.04
C ARG A 15 38.62 -26.40 -46.17
N GLU A 16 38.25 -26.48 -44.89
CA GLU A 16 38.26 -27.76 -44.20
C GLU A 16 36.84 -28.22 -43.91
N VAL A 17 36.64 -29.52 -44.07
CA VAL A 17 35.35 -30.20 -44.09
C VAL A 17 35.40 -31.29 -43.04
N CYS A 18 34.42 -31.32 -42.14
CA CYS A 18 34.08 -32.54 -41.40
C CYS A 18 32.58 -32.83 -41.53
N HIS A 19 32.28 -33.98 -42.12
CA HIS A 19 30.93 -34.49 -42.30
C HIS A 19 30.35 -35.03 -40.99
N PRO A 20 29.03 -34.88 -40.77
CA PRO A 20 28.29 -35.78 -39.90
C PRO A 20 27.87 -37.03 -40.67
N LEU A 21 28.14 -38.22 -40.12
CA LEU A 21 27.53 -39.48 -40.57
C LEU A 21 26.72 -40.09 -39.42
N ALA A 22 25.46 -40.37 -39.70
CA ALA A 22 24.55 -41.07 -38.81
C ALA A 22 24.35 -42.51 -39.31
N ALA A 23 24.35 -43.49 -38.40
CA ALA A 23 23.36 -44.58 -38.35
C ALA A 23 23.75 -45.68 -37.34
N ARG A 24 22.90 -45.90 -36.32
CA ARG A 24 22.04 -47.11 -36.18
C ARG A 24 21.28 -47.08 -34.85
N ARG A 25 19.97 -47.37 -34.90
CA ARG A 25 19.14 -47.72 -33.73
C ARG A 25 19.27 -49.22 -33.45
N PRO A 26 18.88 -49.68 -32.25
CA PRO A 26 17.56 -50.32 -32.20
C PRO A 26 16.66 -49.88 -31.02
N THR A 27 15.36 -50.03 -31.22
CA THR A 27 14.24 -49.94 -30.26
C THR A 27 13.78 -51.35 -29.87
N PRO A 28 12.73 -51.54 -29.05
CA PRO A 28 12.47 -51.03 -27.69
C PRO A 28 12.23 -52.18 -26.69
N CYS A 29 12.10 -51.91 -25.38
CA CYS A 29 11.61 -52.90 -24.41
C CYS A 29 10.55 -52.37 -23.44
N SER A 30 9.35 -52.89 -23.61
CA SER A 30 8.18 -52.91 -22.70
C SER A 30 7.16 -53.87 -23.35
N PRO A 31 6.24 -54.52 -22.62
CA PRO A 31 5.75 -54.18 -21.27
C PRO A 31 5.69 -55.39 -20.29
N ILE A 32 5.22 -55.14 -19.07
CA ILE A 32 4.10 -55.89 -18.45
C ILE A 32 3.42 -54.99 -17.40
N ALA A 33 2.11 -55.15 -17.24
CA ALA A 33 1.23 -54.17 -16.61
C ALA A 33 1.10 -54.32 -15.08
N ARG A 34 0.76 -53.20 -14.41
CA ARG A 34 -0.50 -53.04 -13.66
C ARG A 34 -0.80 -51.58 -13.30
N ARG A 35 -2.04 -51.15 -13.57
CA ARG A 35 -2.71 -49.92 -13.08
C ARG A 35 -3.69 -50.33 -11.96
N PRO A 36 -4.41 -49.40 -11.29
CA PRO A 36 -3.99 -48.09 -10.74
C PRO A 36 -4.43 -47.91 -9.27
N GLY A 37 -4.06 -46.81 -8.60
CA GLY A 37 -4.64 -46.45 -7.30
C GLY A 37 -4.31 -45.02 -6.85
N TYR A 38 -5.34 -44.18 -6.68
CA TYR A 38 -5.25 -42.93 -5.91
C TYR A 38 -5.12 -43.27 -4.42
N HIS A 39 -4.30 -42.53 -3.65
CA HIS A 39 -4.80 -41.72 -2.52
C HIS A 39 -3.70 -40.85 -1.86
N ARG A 40 -4.16 -39.85 -1.10
CA ARG A 40 -3.38 -38.92 -0.28
C ARG A 40 -2.47 -39.62 0.72
N LEU A 41 -1.34 -38.98 1.06
CA LEU A 41 -0.77 -39.02 2.40
C LEU A 41 -0.77 -37.60 3.00
N TYR A 42 -1.79 -37.35 3.81
CA TYR A 42 -1.67 -36.56 5.04
C TYR A 42 -1.31 -37.55 6.17
N GLU A 43 -1.02 -37.03 7.37
CA GLU A 43 -0.64 -37.77 8.59
C GLU A 43 0.86 -38.16 8.67
N LEU A 44 1.54 -38.11 9.84
CA LEU A 44 1.08 -37.86 11.22
C LEU A 44 2.23 -37.27 12.07
N SER A 45 1.97 -36.26 12.89
CA SER A 45 2.85 -35.88 14.02
C SER A 45 2.13 -35.02 15.08
N ARG A 46 1.17 -35.62 15.79
CA ARG A 46 0.76 -35.19 17.13
C ARG A 46 0.24 -36.38 17.96
N CYS A 47 1.04 -36.84 18.92
CA CYS A 47 0.59 -37.06 20.30
C CYS A 47 1.74 -37.53 21.20
N CYS A 48 2.03 -36.80 22.27
CA CYS A 48 1.71 -37.27 23.63
C CYS A 48 1.96 -36.19 24.70
N ALA A 49 1.28 -36.35 25.84
CA ALA A 49 1.29 -35.50 27.05
C ALA A 49 0.78 -34.04 26.88
N GLY A 50 -0.27 -33.59 27.58
CA GLY A 50 -1.23 -34.31 28.43
C GLY A 50 -2.21 -33.35 29.12
N ARG A 51 -3.49 -33.73 29.24
CA ARG A 51 -4.49 -33.03 30.08
C ARG A 51 -5.05 -34.00 31.11
N ARG A 52 -5.21 -33.57 32.38
CA ARG A 52 -6.23 -34.10 33.31
C ARG A 52 -6.75 -33.07 34.32
N HIS A 53 -8.08 -32.88 34.27
CA HIS A 53 -9.04 -32.52 35.32
C HIS A 53 -9.04 -31.16 36.06
N ARG A 54 -10.19 -30.91 36.71
CA ARG A 54 -10.71 -29.64 37.26
C ARG A 54 -10.84 -29.71 38.80
N LEU A 55 -10.49 -28.61 39.49
CA LEU A 55 -11.11 -28.03 40.72
C LEU A 55 -11.20 -28.89 42.02
N PRO A 56 -11.41 -28.31 43.24
CA PRO A 56 -11.56 -26.88 43.64
C PRO A 56 -10.64 -26.44 44.83
N LEU A 57 -11.00 -25.31 45.47
CA LEU A 57 -10.31 -24.53 46.52
C LEU A 57 -10.34 -25.08 47.97
N HIS A 58 -9.45 -24.49 48.80
CA HIS A 58 -9.41 -24.37 50.28
C HIS A 58 -8.61 -25.39 51.11
N LEU A 59 -7.60 -24.91 51.86
CA LEU A 59 -7.58 -24.70 53.34
C LEU A 59 -6.15 -24.85 53.95
N ARG A 60 -5.73 -23.86 54.78
CA ARG A 60 -4.71 -23.89 55.89
C ARG A 60 -3.30 -24.49 55.62
N ALA A 61 -2.22 -23.71 55.75
CA ALA A 61 -1.37 -23.54 56.97
C ALA A 61 -0.50 -24.79 57.32
N ALA A 62 0.76 -24.70 57.77
CA ALA A 62 1.47 -23.58 58.42
C ALA A 62 3.02 -23.74 58.42
N LEU A 63 3.73 -22.64 58.73
CA LEU A 63 4.99 -22.53 59.51
C LEU A 63 6.35 -23.10 59.01
N GLN A 64 7.38 -22.22 59.13
CA GLN A 64 8.73 -22.49 59.70
C GLN A 64 9.78 -23.33 58.87
N GLN A 65 11.11 -23.06 58.82
CA GLN A 65 12.02 -22.09 59.47
C GLN A 65 13.16 -21.58 58.54
N ARG A 66 13.95 -20.59 59.00
CA ARG A 66 15.32 -20.22 58.52
C ARG A 66 16.37 -20.51 59.62
N PRO A 67 17.63 -20.81 59.26
CA PRO A 67 18.78 -19.97 59.70
C PRO A 67 19.84 -19.78 58.55
N ARG A 68 20.57 -18.66 58.35
CA ARG A 68 21.75 -18.08 59.06
C ARG A 68 22.85 -19.14 59.37
N GLY A 69 24.14 -19.07 58.99
CA GLY A 69 25.13 -18.12 58.39
C GLY A 69 26.46 -18.93 58.18
N PRO A 70 27.71 -18.45 58.45
CA PRO A 70 28.41 -17.18 58.11
C PRO A 70 29.87 -17.39 57.52
N GLY A 71 30.59 -16.31 57.16
CA GLY A 71 32.02 -16.12 57.54
C GLY A 71 33.24 -16.47 56.62
N SER A 72 33.78 -15.46 55.93
CA SER A 72 35.22 -15.03 55.81
C SER A 72 36.42 -15.98 55.51
N GLY A 73 37.34 -15.52 54.62
CA GLY A 73 38.77 -15.91 54.60
C GLY A 73 39.59 -15.42 53.38
N ALA A 74 40.67 -14.64 53.59
CA ALA A 74 41.70 -14.22 52.61
C ALA A 74 43.10 -14.31 53.29
N PRO A 75 44.28 -14.22 52.62
CA PRO A 75 44.85 -13.02 51.95
C PRO A 75 45.58 -13.37 50.61
N GLY A 76 46.26 -12.55 49.81
CA GLY A 76 46.88 -11.20 49.80
C GLY A 76 47.95 -11.22 48.65
N GLY A 77 48.60 -10.17 48.14
CA GLY A 77 48.51 -8.72 48.32
C GLY A 77 49.70 -8.06 47.58
N ARG A 78 49.57 -6.80 47.10
CA ARG A 78 50.66 -5.82 46.86
C ARG A 78 50.07 -4.43 46.51
N HIS A 79 50.80 -3.40 46.91
CA HIS A 79 50.49 -1.95 46.94
C HIS A 79 51.84 -1.21 46.68
N PRO A 80 51.95 0.14 46.64
CA PRO A 80 51.00 1.25 46.39
C PRO A 80 51.59 2.15 45.22
N PRO A 81 51.44 3.50 45.08
CA PRO A 81 50.76 4.50 45.91
C PRO A 81 50.02 5.70 45.25
N CYS A 82 49.26 6.40 46.12
CA CYS A 82 48.91 7.84 46.13
C CYS A 82 47.99 8.41 45.00
N GLY A 83 46.94 9.21 45.29
CA GLY A 83 46.45 9.63 46.60
C GLY A 83 45.13 10.45 46.62
N ARG A 84 44.43 10.33 47.75
CA ARG A 84 43.48 11.25 48.42
C ARG A 84 42.46 12.10 47.62
N ARG A 85 41.19 11.66 47.73
CA ARG A 85 39.99 12.40 48.19
C ARG A 85 40.09 13.95 48.31
N HIS A 86 39.07 14.66 47.80
CA HIS A 86 37.93 15.11 48.64
C HIS A 86 36.72 15.65 47.83
N ARG A 87 35.52 15.58 48.44
CA ARG A 87 34.30 16.30 48.01
C ARG A 87 34.52 17.81 48.13
N VAL A 88 34.06 18.59 47.14
CA VAL A 88 33.73 20.03 47.30
C VAL A 88 32.41 20.33 46.60
N GLN A 89 31.70 21.32 47.14
CA GLN A 89 30.35 21.78 46.85
C GLN A 89 30.44 23.20 46.29
N LEU A 90 29.84 23.46 45.12
CA LEU A 90 29.74 24.80 44.49
C LEU A 90 28.49 24.84 43.56
N ASP A 91 27.83 25.97 43.32
CA ASP A 91 27.52 27.06 44.27
C ASP A 91 26.27 27.84 43.77
N ARG A 92 25.62 28.60 44.65
CA ARG A 92 24.54 29.55 44.26
C ARG A 92 25.13 30.95 44.09
N VAL A 93 24.99 31.55 42.90
CA VAL A 93 25.26 32.99 42.71
C VAL A 93 23.96 33.80 42.74
N ARG A 94 23.95 34.91 43.50
CA ARG A 94 22.85 35.89 43.56
C ARG A 94 23.38 37.33 43.65
N HIS A 95 22.74 38.21 42.86
CA HIS A 95 22.52 39.66 43.07
C HIS A 95 23.67 40.69 43.05
N ALA A 96 23.53 41.66 42.13
CA ALA A 96 23.27 43.09 42.41
C ALA A 96 22.55 43.68 41.16
N ARG A 97 21.33 44.25 41.17
CA ARG A 97 20.79 45.46 41.82
C ARG A 97 21.52 46.78 41.49
N ARG A 98 20.96 47.56 40.56
CA ARG A 98 20.76 49.03 40.62
C ARG A 98 19.52 49.43 39.80
N GLY A 99 18.76 50.39 40.32
CA GLY A 99 17.78 51.25 39.63
C GLY A 99 17.95 52.68 40.20
N PRO A 100 17.01 53.65 40.05
CA PRO A 100 15.64 53.53 39.54
C PRO A 100 15.27 54.63 38.48
N ASP A 101 13.95 54.93 38.39
CA ASP A 101 13.23 55.99 37.64
C ASP A 101 12.59 55.58 36.28
N GLY A 102 11.31 55.89 36.00
CA GLY A 102 10.26 56.43 36.88
C GLY A 102 8.92 56.72 36.15
N GLY A 103 7.78 56.33 36.76
CA GLY A 103 6.41 56.72 36.34
C GLY A 103 5.86 56.04 35.06
N ARG A 104 4.54 55.88 34.87
CA ARG A 104 3.37 56.06 35.74
C ARG A 104 2.33 54.96 35.44
N GLN A 105 1.66 54.45 36.47
CA GLN A 105 0.39 53.74 36.30
C GLN A 105 -0.76 54.75 36.18
N GLN A 106 -1.81 54.41 35.44
CA GLN A 106 -3.18 54.83 35.79
C GLN A 106 -4.20 53.73 35.45
N ARG A 107 -4.79 53.15 36.50
CA ARG A 107 -6.14 52.55 36.48
C ARG A 107 -7.16 53.66 36.76
N LEU A 108 -8.42 53.45 36.36
CA LEU A 108 -9.70 53.73 37.08
C LEU A 108 -10.84 53.62 36.02
N ARG A 109 -11.74 52.62 36.07
CA ARG A 109 -12.98 52.45 36.87
C ARG A 109 -14.26 53.10 36.28
N ARG A 110 -15.22 52.21 35.94
CA ARG A 110 -16.71 52.32 36.00
C ARG A 110 -17.45 53.43 35.22
N ALA A 111 -18.45 53.02 34.41
CA ALA A 111 -19.89 53.25 34.68
C ALA A 111 -20.83 52.55 33.66
N HIS A 112 -22.07 52.26 34.08
CA HIS A 112 -23.22 51.89 33.22
C HIS A 112 -24.02 53.14 32.81
N PRO A 113 -24.75 53.12 31.69
CA PRO A 113 -26.22 52.90 31.69
C PRO A 113 -26.64 51.88 30.59
N GLY A 114 -27.92 51.52 30.35
CA GLY A 114 -29.18 51.85 31.03
C GLY A 114 -30.42 51.90 30.12
N ARG A 115 -30.94 50.74 29.66
CA ARG A 115 -32.32 50.46 29.13
C ARG A 115 -32.94 51.37 28.03
N ARG A 116 -33.39 50.77 26.91
CA ARG A 116 -34.81 50.47 26.53
C ARG A 116 -34.88 49.82 25.12
N GLY A 117 -35.90 48.98 24.87
CA GLY A 117 -36.13 48.30 23.58
C GLY A 117 -36.98 49.12 22.58
N PRO A 118 -37.47 48.52 21.48
CA PRO A 118 -38.67 47.68 21.62
C PRO A 118 -38.85 46.46 20.68
N ALA A 119 -39.76 45.58 21.14
CA ALA A 119 -40.77 44.80 20.41
C ALA A 119 -40.42 43.87 19.21
N LEU A 120 -40.69 42.58 19.46
CA LEU A 120 -40.98 41.52 18.47
C LEU A 120 -42.06 41.92 17.44
N ARG A 121 -41.93 41.41 16.21
CA ARG A 121 -43.08 40.96 15.40
C ARG A 121 -42.89 39.51 14.99
N ARG A 122 -43.95 38.72 15.16
CA ARG A 122 -44.06 37.33 14.71
C ARG A 122 -44.45 37.33 13.23
N HIS A 123 -43.84 36.46 12.43
CA HIS A 123 -44.45 35.96 11.20
C HIS A 123 -44.64 34.45 11.33
N GLY A 124 -45.82 33.97 10.91
CA GLY A 124 -46.26 32.59 11.07
C GLY A 124 -45.69 31.63 10.01
N PRO A 125 -46.13 30.37 10.02
CA PRO A 125 -45.62 29.35 9.11
C PRO A 125 -46.02 29.65 7.65
N LEU A 126 -45.07 29.44 6.73
CA LEU A 126 -45.33 29.45 5.29
C LEU A 126 -46.11 28.18 4.89
N PRO A 127 -47.12 28.29 4.00
CA PRO A 127 -47.94 27.15 3.58
C PRO A 127 -47.20 26.24 2.58
N PRO A 128 -47.65 24.97 2.42
CA PRO A 128 -47.05 24.03 1.46
C PRO A 128 -47.30 24.48 0.02
N ALA A 129 -46.26 24.34 -0.82
CA ALA A 129 -46.40 24.58 -2.26
C ALA A 129 -47.26 23.48 -2.90
N GLN A 130 -48.35 23.90 -3.55
CA GLN A 130 -49.24 22.99 -4.29
C GLN A 130 -48.63 22.54 -5.61
N GLU A 131 -48.92 21.30 -5.98
CA GLU A 131 -48.70 20.75 -7.31
C GLU A 131 -49.46 21.54 -8.38
N ARG A 132 -48.83 21.75 -9.54
CA ARG A 132 -49.56 21.95 -10.81
C ARG A 132 -48.91 21.15 -11.93
N SER A 133 -49.67 20.17 -12.41
CA SER A 133 -49.33 19.27 -13.50
C SER A 133 -49.45 19.97 -14.87
N LEU A 134 -48.50 19.74 -15.77
CA LEU A 134 -48.66 19.91 -17.22
C LEU A 134 -47.93 18.75 -17.95
N PRO A 135 -48.30 18.41 -19.20
CA PRO A 135 -48.52 17.01 -19.56
C PRO A 135 -47.34 16.27 -20.23
N VAL A 136 -47.41 14.94 -20.13
CA VAL A 136 -46.57 13.98 -20.86
C VAL A 136 -47.17 13.67 -22.24
N PRO A 137 -46.42 13.78 -23.34
CA PRO A 137 -46.72 13.06 -24.58
C PRO A 137 -46.21 11.63 -24.46
N ALA A 138 -47.08 10.65 -24.73
CA ALA A 138 -46.71 9.25 -24.75
C ALA A 138 -46.27 8.79 -26.15
N ASP A 139 -45.48 7.72 -26.13
CA ASP A 139 -45.36 6.68 -27.16
C ASP A 139 -44.43 6.91 -28.38
N SER A 140 -43.24 6.30 -28.32
CA SER A 140 -42.85 5.25 -29.27
C SER A 140 -41.57 4.54 -28.81
N ARG A 141 -41.59 3.19 -28.76
CA ARG A 141 -40.41 2.34 -28.45
C ARG A 141 -39.76 1.82 -29.76
N PRO A 142 -38.75 0.91 -29.77
CA PRO A 142 -37.39 1.35 -30.10
C PRO A 142 -36.76 0.59 -31.28
N HIS A 143 -36.08 1.29 -32.18
CA HIS A 143 -35.27 0.63 -33.22
C HIS A 143 -33.86 0.27 -32.72
N ARG A 144 -33.55 -1.03 -32.79
CA ARG A 144 -32.18 -1.56 -32.63
C ARG A 144 -31.30 -1.10 -33.79
N ALA A 145 -30.17 -0.47 -33.49
CA ALA A 145 -29.10 -0.26 -34.46
C ALA A 145 -27.95 -1.25 -34.19
N THR A 146 -27.82 -2.27 -35.04
CA THR A 146 -26.67 -3.17 -35.06
C THR A 146 -25.56 -2.58 -35.94
N TRP A 147 -24.38 -2.32 -35.37
CA TRP A 147 -23.19 -2.02 -36.15
C TRP A 147 -22.29 -3.25 -36.26
N ARG A 148 -22.00 -3.63 -37.51
CA ARG A 148 -21.25 -4.82 -37.90
C ARG A 148 -20.24 -4.36 -38.95
N TRP A 149 -18.94 -4.44 -38.65
CA TRP A 149 -17.88 -4.20 -39.62
C TRP A 149 -16.89 -5.37 -39.68
N LEU A 150 -16.38 -5.56 -40.88
CA LEU A 150 -15.64 -6.72 -41.36
C LEU A 150 -14.31 -6.98 -40.64
N VAL A 151 -13.96 -8.27 -40.53
CA VAL A 151 -12.63 -8.77 -40.88
C VAL A 151 -12.82 -9.99 -41.79
N GLY A 152 -12.06 -10.05 -42.88
CA GLY A 152 -12.17 -11.08 -43.92
C GLY A 152 -11.24 -12.28 -43.73
N ASP A 153 -11.52 -13.29 -44.54
CA ASP A 153 -10.91 -14.63 -44.63
C ASP A 153 -9.37 -14.69 -44.65
N LEU A 154 -8.81 -15.79 -44.10
CA LEU A 154 -8.14 -16.84 -44.92
C LEU A 154 -7.51 -17.97 -44.07
N VAL A 155 -7.87 -19.22 -44.39
CA VAL A 155 -6.98 -20.37 -44.72
C VAL A 155 -7.80 -21.68 -44.67
N PRO A 156 -7.86 -22.49 -45.75
CA PRO A 156 -8.68 -23.71 -45.82
C PRO A 156 -7.93 -25.01 -45.47
N GLY A 157 -8.59 -26.00 -44.85
CA GLY A 157 -7.87 -27.19 -44.35
C GLY A 157 -8.65 -28.46 -43.95
N ARG A 158 -9.29 -29.12 -44.92
CA ARG A 158 -9.52 -30.59 -45.00
C ARG A 158 -10.51 -31.31 -44.04
N ARG A 159 -11.54 -31.87 -44.72
CA ARG A 159 -12.07 -33.26 -44.63
C ARG A 159 -12.84 -33.70 -43.38
N LEU A 160 -14.16 -33.72 -43.50
CA LEU A 160 -14.97 -34.77 -42.87
C LEU A 160 -14.52 -36.15 -43.38
N LEU A 161 -14.49 -37.13 -42.48
CA LEU A 161 -14.45 -38.55 -42.82
C LEU A 161 -15.54 -39.23 -41.97
N VAL A 162 -16.64 -39.58 -42.64
CA VAL A 162 -17.72 -40.37 -42.03
C VAL A 162 -17.30 -41.83 -42.01
N THR A 163 -17.32 -42.46 -40.85
CA THR A 163 -17.27 -43.92 -40.70
C THR A 163 -18.34 -44.41 -39.73
N ALA A 164 -18.66 -45.70 -39.83
CA ALA A 164 -19.97 -46.24 -39.49
C ALA A 164 -20.26 -46.41 -37.99
N ALA A 165 -21.56 -46.29 -37.67
CA ALA A 165 -22.31 -47.08 -36.70
C ALA A 165 -21.61 -47.45 -35.36
N GLY A 166 -21.69 -46.53 -34.38
CA GLY A 166 -21.54 -46.85 -32.97
C GLY A 166 -22.57 -46.09 -32.13
N ARG A 167 -23.62 -46.76 -31.64
CA ARG A 167 -24.61 -46.14 -30.73
C ARG A 167 -24.00 -45.91 -29.35
N VAL A 168 -23.43 -44.74 -29.11
CA VAL A 168 -23.05 -44.29 -27.76
C VAL A 168 -24.25 -43.58 -27.14
N ALA A 169 -24.88 -44.20 -26.14
CA ALA A 169 -25.94 -43.55 -25.37
C ALA A 169 -25.36 -42.37 -24.57
N PRO A 170 -26.04 -41.20 -24.51
CA PRO A 170 -25.54 -40.07 -23.76
C PRO A 170 -25.57 -40.38 -22.27
N LEU A 171 -24.40 -40.42 -21.64
CA LEU A 171 -24.27 -40.42 -20.18
C LEU A 171 -24.93 -39.16 -19.63
N ARG A 172 -26.19 -39.26 -19.19
CA ARG A 172 -26.85 -38.24 -18.36
C ARG A 172 -26.01 -38.06 -17.09
N ARG A 173 -25.10 -37.07 -17.11
CA ARG A 173 -24.48 -36.53 -15.89
C ARG A 173 -25.63 -36.12 -14.97
N ARG A 174 -25.88 -36.93 -13.92
CA ARG A 174 -26.73 -36.51 -12.80
C ARG A 174 -26.07 -35.25 -12.24
N ARG A 175 -26.65 -34.08 -12.52
CA ARG A 175 -26.33 -32.86 -11.76
C ARG A 175 -26.54 -33.24 -10.30
N ARG A 176 -25.47 -33.22 -9.49
CA ARG A 176 -25.63 -33.16 -8.04
C ARG A 176 -26.54 -31.96 -7.75
N PRO A 177 -27.53 -32.06 -6.85
CA PRO A 177 -28.21 -30.87 -6.38
C PRO A 177 -27.15 -29.88 -5.90
N ARG A 178 -27.16 -28.67 -6.46
CA ARG A 178 -26.43 -27.57 -5.83
C ARG A 178 -27.12 -27.40 -4.48
N ALA A 179 -26.37 -27.42 -3.38
CA ALA A 179 -26.94 -27.12 -2.08
C ALA A 179 -27.69 -25.78 -2.18
N PRO A 180 -28.87 -25.63 -1.57
CA PRO A 180 -29.58 -24.36 -1.60
C PRO A 180 -28.66 -23.31 -0.97
N VAL A 181 -28.18 -22.37 -1.79
CA VAL A 181 -27.61 -21.12 -1.28
C VAL A 181 -28.80 -20.42 -0.66
N SER A 182 -28.78 -20.22 0.67
CA SER A 182 -29.86 -19.53 1.35
C SER A 182 -29.95 -18.10 0.82
N GLU A 183 -31.02 -17.78 0.10
CA GLU A 183 -31.29 -16.47 -0.52
C GLU A 183 -31.63 -15.36 0.51
N GLN A 184 -31.07 -15.46 1.72
CA GLN A 184 -31.23 -14.45 2.76
C GLN A 184 -30.09 -13.45 2.63
N SER A 185 -30.44 -12.17 2.42
CA SER A 185 -29.48 -11.08 2.45
C SER A 185 -28.71 -11.09 3.77
N PRO A 186 -27.38 -10.84 3.77
CA PRO A 186 -26.61 -10.81 5.01
C PRO A 186 -27.18 -9.83 6.04
N THR A 187 -27.01 -10.13 7.33
CA THR A 187 -27.45 -9.23 8.41
C THR A 187 -26.29 -8.92 9.37
N TRP A 188 -26.36 -7.78 10.06
CA TRP A 188 -25.37 -7.42 11.08
C TRP A 188 -25.23 -8.46 12.19
N PRO A 189 -26.31 -9.01 12.79
CA PRO A 189 -26.22 -10.11 13.75
C PRO A 189 -25.45 -11.33 13.24
N ASP A 190 -25.67 -11.75 11.99
CA ASP A 190 -24.99 -12.93 11.43
C ASP A 190 -23.49 -12.68 11.26
N LEU A 191 -23.12 -11.55 10.62
CA LEU A 191 -21.71 -11.21 10.38
C LEU A 191 -20.95 -10.98 11.69
N LEU A 192 -21.55 -10.30 12.67
CA LEU A 192 -20.93 -10.11 13.98
C LEU A 192 -20.81 -11.43 14.74
N THR A 193 -21.79 -12.33 14.64
CA THR A 193 -21.72 -13.66 15.27
C THR A 193 -20.58 -14.49 14.70
N ALA A 194 -20.41 -14.50 13.38
CA ALA A 194 -19.30 -15.18 12.71
C ALA A 194 -17.94 -14.62 13.16
N LEU A 195 -17.75 -13.29 13.09
CA LEU A 195 -16.51 -12.64 13.50
C LEU A 195 -16.17 -12.87 14.98
N ILE A 196 -17.16 -12.85 15.88
CA ILE A 196 -16.97 -13.14 17.32
C ILE A 196 -16.54 -14.60 17.56
N ARG A 197 -16.93 -15.53 16.70
CA ARG A 197 -16.48 -16.94 16.75
C ARG A 197 -15.09 -17.15 16.11
N GLY A 198 -14.53 -16.11 15.48
CA GLY A 198 -13.31 -16.22 14.69
C GLY A 198 -13.53 -16.89 13.33
N GLU A 199 -14.75 -16.86 12.81
CA GLU A 199 -15.11 -17.37 11.48
C GLU A 199 -14.87 -16.29 10.42
N ASP A 200 -14.26 -16.65 9.30
CA ASP A 200 -13.98 -15.73 8.18
C ASP A 200 -15.25 -15.39 7.41
N LEU A 201 -15.36 -14.13 6.98
CA LEU A 201 -16.40 -13.73 6.02
C LEU A 201 -15.91 -13.93 4.58
N ASP A 202 -16.84 -14.26 3.67
CA ASP A 202 -16.53 -14.20 2.24
C ASP A 202 -16.50 -12.75 1.72
N SER A 203 -15.98 -12.57 0.50
CA SER A 203 -15.85 -11.24 -0.12
C SER A 203 -17.20 -10.55 -0.38
N THR A 204 -18.30 -11.29 -0.52
CA THR A 204 -19.65 -10.75 -0.70
C THR A 204 -20.23 -10.25 0.62
N GLN A 205 -20.03 -11.01 1.70
CA GLN A 205 -20.38 -10.61 3.06
C GLN A 205 -19.60 -9.37 3.52
N ALA A 206 -18.29 -9.33 3.26
CA ALA A 206 -17.46 -8.16 3.56
C ALA A 206 -17.86 -6.94 2.71
N ALA A 207 -18.14 -7.13 1.40
CA ALA A 207 -18.65 -6.07 0.54
C ALA A 207 -20.02 -5.55 1.02
N TRP A 208 -20.94 -6.41 1.43
CA TRP A 208 -22.24 -6.00 2.00
C TRP A 208 -22.05 -5.14 3.25
N ALA A 209 -21.17 -5.53 4.17
CA ALA A 209 -20.89 -4.76 5.38
C ALA A 209 -20.32 -3.39 5.05
N MET A 210 -19.38 -3.31 4.11
CA MET A 210 -18.82 -2.04 3.64
C MET A 210 -19.85 -1.16 2.94
N ASP A 211 -20.77 -1.74 2.16
CA ASP A 211 -21.83 -0.99 1.47
C ASP A 211 -22.74 -0.26 2.48
N ARG A 212 -23.22 -0.98 3.51
CA ARG A 212 -24.00 -0.39 4.62
C ARG A 212 -23.25 0.73 5.33
N VAL A 213 -21.92 0.65 5.42
CA VAL A 213 -21.07 1.69 6.03
C VAL A 213 -20.91 2.90 5.11
N MET A 214 -20.72 2.68 3.81
CA MET A 214 -20.53 3.75 2.83
C MET A 214 -21.84 4.46 2.45
N SER A 215 -22.99 3.81 2.56
CA SER A 215 -24.31 4.44 2.44
C SER A 215 -24.74 5.21 3.70
N GLY A 216 -24.08 4.99 4.84
CA GLY A 216 -24.44 5.59 6.13
C GLY A 216 -25.58 4.87 6.88
N GLU A 217 -25.96 3.67 6.44
CA GLU A 217 -26.97 2.83 7.10
C GLU A 217 -26.44 2.11 8.35
N ALA A 218 -25.12 1.89 8.44
CA ALA A 218 -24.48 1.25 9.58
C ALA A 218 -24.48 2.16 10.81
N THR A 219 -25.09 1.70 11.90
CA THR A 219 -25.02 2.43 13.18
C THR A 219 -23.59 2.47 13.73
N PRO A 220 -23.23 3.48 14.56
CA PRO A 220 -21.91 3.55 15.18
C PRO A 220 -21.53 2.28 15.96
N ALA A 221 -22.49 1.66 16.65
CA ALA A 221 -22.29 0.42 17.39
C ALA A 221 -22.01 -0.79 16.49
N GLN A 222 -22.72 -0.93 15.36
CA GLN A 222 -22.47 -1.99 14.37
C GLN A 222 -21.08 -1.83 13.74
N LEU A 223 -20.72 -0.60 13.32
CA LEU A 223 -19.41 -0.33 12.73
C LEU A 223 -18.27 -0.57 13.73
N ALA A 224 -18.40 -0.09 14.97
CA ALA A 224 -17.40 -0.30 16.02
C ALA A 224 -17.21 -1.79 16.34
N SER A 225 -18.32 -2.54 16.45
CA SER A 225 -18.29 -3.99 16.69
C SER A 225 -17.64 -4.74 15.52
N PHE A 226 -18.01 -4.41 14.29
CA PHE A 226 -17.48 -5.02 13.07
C PHE A 226 -15.96 -4.82 12.95
N LEU A 227 -15.49 -3.57 13.08
CA LEU A 227 -14.07 -3.27 12.97
C LEU A 227 -13.23 -3.89 14.08
N THR A 228 -13.76 -3.92 15.31
CA THR A 228 -13.06 -4.52 16.44
C THR A 228 -13.01 -6.05 16.32
N ALA A 229 -14.14 -6.70 15.98
CA ALA A 229 -14.21 -8.15 15.82
C ALA A 229 -13.38 -8.64 14.63
N LEU A 230 -13.44 -7.96 13.47
CA LEU A 230 -12.64 -8.29 12.30
C LEU A 230 -11.13 -8.16 12.58
N ARG A 231 -10.71 -7.09 13.27
CA ARG A 231 -9.31 -6.93 13.69
C ARG A 231 -8.88 -7.97 14.72
N ALA A 232 -9.75 -8.34 15.67
CA ALA A 232 -9.47 -9.34 16.69
C ALA A 232 -9.36 -10.76 16.13
N LYS A 233 -10.20 -11.12 15.14
CA LYS A 233 -10.07 -12.35 14.33
C LYS A 233 -8.78 -12.34 13.52
N GLY A 234 -8.49 -11.19 12.90
CA GLY A 234 -7.51 -11.03 11.84
C GLY A 234 -8.20 -11.06 10.48
N GLU A 235 -7.95 -10.04 9.67
CA GLU A 235 -8.41 -9.92 8.29
C GLU A 235 -7.83 -11.02 7.38
N THR A 236 -8.60 -11.44 6.39
CA THR A 236 -8.19 -12.32 5.28
C THR A 236 -8.18 -11.58 3.93
N VAL A 237 -7.60 -12.22 2.90
CA VAL A 237 -7.60 -11.68 1.53
C VAL A 237 -9.03 -11.48 0.99
N PRO A 238 -9.96 -12.45 1.02
CA PRO A 238 -11.33 -12.25 0.54
C PRO A 238 -12.07 -11.10 1.24
N GLU A 239 -11.89 -10.96 2.56
CA GLU A 239 -12.47 -9.86 3.33
C GLU A 239 -11.93 -8.51 2.84
N MET A 240 -10.60 -8.35 2.78
CA MET A 240 -9.97 -7.11 2.32
C MET A 240 -10.30 -6.80 0.86
N THR A 241 -10.37 -7.82 -0.01
CA THR A 241 -10.85 -7.70 -1.40
C THR A 241 -12.28 -7.17 -1.42
N GLY A 242 -13.21 -7.74 -0.65
CA GLY A 242 -14.60 -7.30 -0.57
C GLY A 242 -14.75 -5.86 -0.08
N LEU A 243 -14.09 -5.53 1.05
CA LEU A 243 -14.06 -4.20 1.64
C LEU A 243 -13.54 -3.14 0.65
N ALA A 244 -12.37 -3.36 0.05
CA ALA A 244 -11.76 -2.38 -0.85
C ALA A 244 -12.54 -2.26 -2.18
N SER A 245 -13.12 -3.35 -2.68
CA SER A 245 -13.91 -3.33 -3.92
C SER A 245 -15.21 -2.54 -3.75
N MET A 246 -15.87 -2.65 -2.61
CA MET A 246 -17.06 -1.86 -2.32
C MET A 246 -16.71 -0.38 -2.05
N MET A 247 -15.62 -0.10 -1.33
CA MET A 247 -15.16 1.28 -1.12
C MET A 247 -14.81 2.00 -2.45
N LEU A 248 -14.39 1.25 -3.48
CA LEU A 248 -14.21 1.77 -4.85
C LEU A 248 -15.51 2.02 -5.61
N GLN A 249 -16.60 1.29 -5.33
CA GLN A 249 -17.92 1.57 -5.93
C GLN A 249 -18.53 2.88 -5.41
N HIS A 250 -18.18 3.27 -4.18
CA HIS A 250 -18.56 4.54 -3.56
C HIS A 250 -17.53 5.68 -3.78
N ALA A 251 -16.57 5.49 -4.68
CA ALA A 251 -15.51 6.46 -4.98
C ALA A 251 -15.78 7.24 -6.29
N HIS A 252 -15.25 8.46 -6.40
CA HIS A 252 -15.25 9.22 -7.65
C HIS A 252 -14.17 8.68 -8.61
N ARG A 253 -14.47 7.57 -9.29
CA ARG A 253 -13.51 6.90 -10.17
C ARG A 253 -13.25 7.65 -11.48
N PHE A 254 -12.02 7.55 -11.96
CA PHE A 254 -11.60 8.00 -13.29
C PHE A 254 -10.62 6.98 -13.89
N GLU A 255 -10.27 7.14 -15.16
CA GLU A 255 -9.30 6.28 -15.84
C GLU A 255 -8.09 7.07 -16.32
N VAL A 256 -6.91 6.43 -16.27
CA VAL A 256 -5.66 6.94 -16.82
C VAL A 256 -5.22 6.04 -17.96
N LYS A 257 -4.92 6.63 -19.12
CA LYS A 257 -4.54 5.88 -20.32
C LYS A 257 -3.12 5.33 -20.16
N GLY A 258 -2.93 4.05 -20.50
CA GLY A 258 -1.63 3.40 -20.48
C GLY A 258 -1.20 2.90 -19.08
N PRO A 259 0.03 2.36 -18.97
CA PRO A 259 0.56 1.87 -17.70
C PRO A 259 0.78 3.02 -16.72
N SER A 260 0.13 2.96 -15.56
CA SER A 260 0.30 3.90 -14.45
C SER A 260 0.64 3.19 -13.14
N ILE A 261 1.26 3.92 -12.22
CA ILE A 261 1.76 3.41 -10.94
C ILE A 261 1.31 4.28 -9.75
N ASP A 262 1.05 3.65 -8.60
CA ASP A 262 0.99 4.31 -7.29
C ASP A 262 2.19 3.88 -6.42
N ILE A 263 2.65 4.78 -5.55
CA ILE A 263 3.59 4.48 -4.48
C ILE A 263 3.07 5.09 -3.17
N VAL A 264 2.70 4.27 -2.20
CA VAL A 264 1.94 4.72 -1.02
C VAL A 264 2.13 3.80 0.20
N GLY A 265 2.35 4.39 1.38
CA GLY A 265 2.37 3.66 2.64
C GLY A 265 0.99 3.53 3.28
N THR A 266 0.77 2.50 4.10
CA THR A 266 -0.40 2.43 5.00
C THR A 266 -0.32 3.47 6.13
N GLY A 267 0.88 3.99 6.40
CA GLY A 267 1.23 4.76 7.57
C GLY A 267 1.20 3.93 8.86
N GLY A 268 1.45 4.60 9.98
CA GLY A 268 1.33 4.01 11.32
C GLY A 268 2.62 3.38 11.86
N ASP A 269 3.73 3.50 11.13
CA ASP A 269 5.10 3.18 11.56
C ASP A 269 5.54 3.97 12.82
N ARG A 270 5.00 5.18 13.01
CA ARG A 270 5.31 6.17 14.07
C ARG A 270 6.75 6.69 14.04
N ALA A 271 7.52 6.44 12.98
CA ALA A 271 8.90 6.94 12.89
C ALA A 271 8.96 8.45 12.62
N MET A 272 7.87 9.03 12.09
CA MET A 272 7.78 10.45 11.70
C MET A 272 8.91 10.84 10.74
N THR A 273 9.08 10.04 9.68
CA THR A 273 10.02 10.29 8.60
C THR A 273 9.59 11.48 7.73
N VAL A 274 10.50 11.96 6.89
CA VAL A 274 10.17 12.80 5.73
C VAL A 274 9.30 12.00 4.74
N ASN A 275 8.55 12.68 3.86
CA ASN A 275 7.56 12.02 2.99
C ASN A 275 8.22 11.28 1.80
N ILE A 276 8.94 10.19 2.08
CA ILE A 276 9.75 9.40 1.12
C ILE A 276 8.92 8.94 -0.07
N SER A 277 7.77 8.29 0.13
CA SER A 277 6.88 7.91 -0.97
C SER A 277 6.33 9.09 -1.79
N SER A 278 6.26 10.32 -1.27
CA SER A 278 5.89 11.51 -2.07
C SER A 278 7.06 11.99 -2.93
N MET A 279 8.28 12.02 -2.37
CA MET A 279 9.48 12.39 -3.12
C MET A 279 9.80 11.36 -4.21
N SER A 280 9.64 10.07 -3.89
CA SER A 280 9.81 8.97 -4.84
C SER A 280 8.82 9.06 -6.00
N ALA A 281 7.55 9.44 -5.76
CA ALA A 281 6.56 9.65 -6.81
C ALA A 281 6.98 10.72 -7.84
N VAL A 282 7.54 11.85 -7.37
CA VAL A 282 8.08 12.91 -8.25
C VAL A 282 9.27 12.40 -9.07
N VAL A 283 10.20 11.69 -8.43
CA VAL A 283 11.39 11.13 -9.09
C VAL A 283 11.02 10.05 -10.11
N MET A 284 10.02 9.21 -9.83
CA MET A 284 9.48 8.23 -10.78
C MET A 284 8.86 8.90 -12.01
N ALA A 285 8.11 9.99 -11.81
CA ALA A 285 7.54 10.77 -12.92
C ALA A 285 8.64 11.45 -13.77
N ALA A 286 9.68 11.98 -13.14
CA ALA A 286 10.85 12.50 -13.83
C ALA A 286 11.63 11.41 -14.60
N ALA A 287 11.64 10.17 -14.09
CA ALA A 287 12.18 8.99 -14.78
C ALA A 287 11.24 8.37 -15.85
N GLY A 288 10.15 9.07 -16.21
CA GLY A 288 9.24 8.75 -17.30
C GLY A 288 8.03 7.87 -16.94
N ALA A 289 7.76 7.61 -15.66
CA ALA A 289 6.58 6.86 -15.25
C ALA A 289 5.32 7.75 -15.21
N VAL A 290 4.15 7.19 -15.54
CA VAL A 290 2.86 7.87 -15.29
C VAL A 290 2.43 7.55 -13.85
N VAL A 291 2.48 8.55 -12.97
CA VAL A 291 2.26 8.37 -11.53
C VAL A 291 0.90 8.91 -11.10
N VAL A 292 0.09 8.08 -10.46
CA VAL A 292 -1.24 8.46 -9.95
C VAL A 292 -1.25 8.18 -8.46
N LYS A 293 -0.73 9.11 -7.66
CA LYS A 293 -0.51 8.89 -6.23
C LYS A 293 -1.82 9.02 -5.46
N HIS A 294 -2.21 8.02 -4.69
CA HIS A 294 -3.29 8.16 -3.70
C HIS A 294 -2.72 8.66 -2.36
N GLY A 295 -3.40 9.59 -1.69
CA GLY A 295 -2.90 10.11 -0.42
C GLY A 295 -3.90 10.94 0.37
N ASN A 296 -3.49 11.31 1.58
CA ASN A 296 -4.30 12.06 2.54
C ASN A 296 -3.39 12.96 3.39
N ARG A 297 -4.02 13.81 4.22
CA ARG A 297 -3.33 14.55 5.29
C ARG A 297 -2.87 13.60 6.39
N ALA A 298 -1.94 14.07 7.24
CA ALA A 298 -1.47 13.30 8.38
C ALA A 298 -2.63 12.82 9.29
N ALA A 299 -2.66 11.52 9.59
CA ALA A 299 -3.50 10.96 10.66
C ALA A 299 -2.73 10.76 11.98
N SER A 300 -1.40 10.63 11.91
CA SER A 300 -0.52 10.38 13.07
C SER A 300 0.93 10.87 12.91
N SER A 301 1.36 11.25 11.71
CA SER A 301 2.64 11.94 11.46
C SER A 301 2.52 13.45 11.72
N ARG A 302 3.65 14.16 11.65
CA ARG A 302 3.68 15.64 11.71
C ARG A 302 3.36 16.32 10.37
N SER A 303 3.48 15.59 9.26
CA SER A 303 3.16 16.03 7.90
C SER A 303 2.74 14.82 7.06
N GLY A 304 1.60 14.90 6.38
CA GLY A 304 1.11 13.90 5.43
C GLY A 304 1.62 14.15 4.02
N SER A 305 1.26 13.25 3.10
CA SER A 305 1.63 13.43 1.69
C SER A 305 0.94 14.66 1.08
N ALA A 306 -0.33 14.91 1.44
CA ALA A 306 -1.05 16.10 1.00
C ALA A 306 -0.43 17.40 1.55
N ASP A 307 -0.10 17.43 2.85
CA ASP A 307 0.36 18.64 3.53
C ASP A 307 1.72 19.14 2.96
N MET A 308 2.64 18.22 2.68
CA MET A 308 3.93 18.52 2.04
C MET A 308 3.80 18.93 0.56
N LEU A 309 2.85 18.36 -0.20
CA LEU A 309 2.61 18.74 -1.60
C LEU A 309 2.00 20.15 -1.72
N GLU A 310 1.12 20.54 -0.81
CA GLU A 310 0.60 21.91 -0.74
C GLU A 310 1.71 22.92 -0.40
N ALA A 311 2.62 22.59 0.54
CA ALA A 311 3.78 23.42 0.86
C ALA A 311 4.79 23.51 -0.31
N LEU A 312 4.88 22.48 -1.17
CA LEU A 312 5.57 22.58 -2.47
C LEU A 312 4.82 23.45 -3.51
N GLY A 313 3.57 23.83 -3.23
CA GLY A 313 2.76 24.76 -4.03
C GLY A 313 1.74 24.10 -4.95
N VAL A 314 1.61 22.77 -4.91
CA VAL A 314 0.64 21.98 -5.70
C VAL A 314 -0.76 22.19 -5.14
N ARG A 315 -1.73 22.56 -5.99
CA ARG A 315 -3.13 22.66 -5.56
C ARG A 315 -3.79 21.28 -5.51
N LEU A 316 -4.42 20.98 -4.36
CA LEU A 316 -5.13 19.72 -4.10
C LEU A 316 -6.66 19.87 -4.05
N ASP A 317 -7.16 21.11 -4.14
CA ASP A 317 -8.57 21.51 -4.16
C ASP A 317 -9.21 21.37 -5.55
N LEU A 318 -8.78 20.36 -6.31
CA LEU A 318 -9.18 20.15 -7.70
C LEU A 318 -10.36 19.18 -7.85
N THR A 319 -11.12 19.33 -8.94
CA THR A 319 -12.16 18.37 -9.33
C THR A 319 -11.54 17.03 -9.77
N PRO A 320 -12.26 15.90 -9.69
CA PRO A 320 -11.80 14.63 -10.25
C PRO A 320 -11.40 14.72 -11.73
N GLU A 321 -12.11 15.53 -12.50
CA GLU A 321 -11.87 15.79 -13.92
C GLU A 321 -10.55 16.52 -14.16
N ASP A 322 -10.24 17.53 -13.33
CA ASP A 322 -8.98 18.28 -13.39
C ASP A 322 -7.79 17.46 -12.90
N VAL A 323 -7.97 16.66 -11.83
CA VAL A 323 -6.96 15.70 -11.35
C VAL A 323 -6.58 14.72 -12.46
N ALA A 324 -7.58 14.23 -13.22
CA ALA A 324 -7.36 13.38 -14.38
C ALA A 324 -6.71 14.12 -15.56
N ALA A 325 -6.99 15.42 -15.74
CA ALA A 325 -6.36 16.25 -16.78
C ALA A 325 -4.88 16.51 -16.48
N VAL A 326 -4.55 16.93 -15.26
CA VAL A 326 -3.18 17.16 -14.77
C VAL A 326 -2.34 15.89 -14.91
N GLY A 327 -2.89 14.71 -14.59
CA GLY A 327 -2.19 13.43 -14.75
C GLY A 327 -1.82 13.11 -16.20
N ARG A 328 -2.65 13.50 -17.18
CA ARG A 328 -2.36 13.36 -18.62
C ARG A 328 -1.37 14.39 -19.15
N GLU A 329 -1.37 15.59 -18.55
CA GLU A 329 -0.57 16.74 -18.98
C GLU A 329 0.87 16.66 -18.46
N VAL A 330 1.04 16.32 -17.18
CA VAL A 330 2.34 16.38 -16.47
C VAL A 330 3.00 15.01 -16.35
N GLY A 331 2.22 13.92 -16.42
CA GLY A 331 2.67 12.56 -16.10
C GLY A 331 2.60 12.21 -14.60
N ILE A 332 2.17 13.14 -13.75
CA ILE A 332 1.91 12.91 -12.32
C ILE A 332 0.62 13.59 -11.89
N THR A 333 -0.13 12.95 -10.99
CA THR A 333 -1.27 13.57 -10.29
C THR A 333 -1.47 12.99 -8.89
N PHE A 334 -2.25 13.68 -8.07
CA PHE A 334 -2.55 13.28 -6.69
C PHE A 334 -4.05 13.15 -6.46
N CYS A 335 -4.47 11.93 -6.11
CA CYS A 335 -5.85 11.66 -5.70
C CYS A 335 -5.96 11.95 -4.20
N PHE A 336 -6.54 13.09 -3.83
CA PHE A 336 -6.77 13.40 -2.43
C PHE A 336 -7.95 12.59 -1.87
N ALA A 337 -7.69 11.69 -0.93
CA ALA A 337 -8.66 10.70 -0.44
C ALA A 337 -9.98 11.32 0.08
N GLN A 338 -9.96 12.56 0.59
CA GLN A 338 -11.15 13.27 1.06
C GLN A 338 -12.07 13.69 -0.09
N THR A 339 -11.50 14.09 -1.23
CA THR A 339 -12.21 14.38 -2.48
C THR A 339 -12.74 13.09 -3.09
N PHE A 340 -11.89 12.05 -3.17
CA PHE A 340 -12.19 10.84 -3.95
C PHE A 340 -13.04 9.79 -3.25
N HIS A 341 -13.08 9.77 -1.91
CA HIS A 341 -13.91 8.85 -1.12
C HIS A 341 -14.85 9.60 -0.16
N PRO A 342 -15.81 10.40 -0.66
CA PRO A 342 -16.66 11.24 0.19
C PRO A 342 -17.49 10.44 1.21
N SER A 343 -17.85 9.18 0.90
CA SER A 343 -18.57 8.27 1.81
C SER A 343 -17.77 7.88 3.06
N MET A 344 -16.46 8.07 3.08
CA MET A 344 -15.62 7.82 4.26
C MET A 344 -16.04 8.65 5.49
N ARG A 345 -16.75 9.78 5.28
CA ARG A 345 -17.34 10.61 6.35
C ARG A 345 -18.18 9.80 7.35
N HIS A 346 -18.89 8.77 6.88
CA HIS A 346 -19.75 7.91 7.72
C HIS A 346 -18.94 7.04 8.69
N SER A 347 -17.70 6.66 8.31
CA SER A 347 -16.78 5.92 9.18
C SER A 347 -15.96 6.81 10.13
N ALA A 348 -15.84 8.11 9.81
CA ALA A 348 -14.79 8.96 10.35
C ALA A 348 -14.89 9.21 11.87
N ALA A 349 -16.11 9.32 12.42
CA ALA A 349 -16.32 9.48 13.86
C ALA A 349 -15.88 8.21 14.62
N VAL A 350 -16.49 7.06 14.30
CA VAL A 350 -16.19 5.77 14.94
C VAL A 350 -14.72 5.42 14.86
N ARG A 351 -14.04 5.69 13.73
CA ARG A 351 -12.60 5.45 13.61
C ARG A 351 -11.74 6.32 14.53
N ARG A 352 -12.14 7.58 14.79
CA ARG A 352 -11.46 8.44 15.79
C ARG A 352 -11.74 7.94 17.20
N ASP A 353 -12.99 7.62 17.51
CA ASP A 353 -13.44 7.21 18.84
C ASP A 353 -12.82 5.86 19.26
N LEU A 354 -12.62 4.93 18.31
CA LEU A 354 -11.91 3.68 18.55
C LEU A 354 -10.41 3.88 18.85
N GLY A 355 -9.76 4.88 18.27
CA GLY A 355 -8.34 5.20 18.51
C GLY A 355 -7.31 4.13 18.12
N VAL A 356 -7.73 2.99 17.57
CA VAL A 356 -6.88 1.84 17.23
C VAL A 356 -6.86 1.56 15.72
N ALA A 357 -5.81 0.87 15.26
CA ALA A 357 -5.74 0.43 13.87
C ALA A 357 -6.79 -0.65 13.57
N THR A 358 -7.53 -0.48 12.48
CA THR A 358 -8.59 -1.38 11.99
C THR A 358 -8.39 -1.64 10.49
N ALA A 359 -9.21 -2.47 9.85
CA ALA A 359 -9.09 -2.77 8.42
C ALA A 359 -8.97 -1.49 7.55
N PHE A 360 -9.68 -0.42 7.92
CA PHE A 360 -9.62 0.89 7.27
C PHE A 360 -8.24 1.57 7.23
N ASN A 361 -7.29 1.19 8.09
CA ASN A 361 -5.91 1.68 8.01
C ASN A 361 -5.16 1.08 6.81
N PHE A 362 -5.62 -0.05 6.28
CA PHE A 362 -4.97 -0.81 5.21
C PHE A 362 -5.73 -0.73 3.88
N LEU A 363 -6.92 -0.14 3.85
CA LEU A 363 -7.70 0.05 2.61
C LEU A 363 -7.17 1.17 1.72
N GLY A 364 -6.44 2.17 2.25
CA GLY A 364 -5.95 3.33 1.48
C GLY A 364 -5.17 2.94 0.21
N PRO A 365 -4.11 2.13 0.31
CA PRO A 365 -3.38 1.63 -0.86
C PRO A 365 -4.22 0.77 -1.83
N LEU A 366 -5.24 0.07 -1.34
CA LEU A 366 -6.10 -0.81 -2.15
C LEU A 366 -7.21 -0.05 -2.91
N THR A 367 -7.43 1.23 -2.62
CA THR A 367 -8.61 1.98 -3.06
C THR A 367 -8.30 3.21 -3.91
N ASN A 368 -7.08 3.32 -4.45
CA ASN A 368 -6.75 4.37 -5.43
C ASN A 368 -7.84 4.45 -6.53
N PRO A 369 -8.52 5.60 -6.71
CA PRO A 369 -9.72 5.70 -7.56
C PRO A 369 -9.44 5.39 -9.04
N ALA A 370 -8.22 5.61 -9.51
CA ALA A 370 -7.78 5.34 -10.86
C ALA A 370 -7.44 3.85 -11.11
N GLN A 371 -7.30 3.04 -10.05
CA GLN A 371 -6.84 1.65 -10.08
C GLN A 371 -5.61 1.42 -11.00
N PRO A 372 -4.43 1.99 -10.67
CA PRO A 372 -3.22 1.86 -11.48
C PRO A 372 -2.81 0.39 -11.72
N ARG A 373 -2.21 0.11 -12.89
CA ARG A 373 -1.72 -1.23 -13.26
C ARG A 373 -0.65 -1.74 -12.29
N TYR A 374 0.13 -0.82 -11.74
CA TYR A 374 1.25 -1.08 -10.85
C TYR A 374 1.03 -0.44 -9.48
N ALA A 375 1.36 -1.15 -8.40
CA ALA A 375 1.24 -0.63 -7.03
C ALA A 375 2.47 -0.94 -6.18
N VAL A 376 3.02 0.06 -5.52
CA VAL A 376 4.18 -0.07 -4.63
C VAL A 376 3.75 0.38 -3.24
N VAL A 377 3.69 -0.55 -2.29
CA VAL A 377 2.93 -0.34 -1.05
C VAL A 377 3.74 -0.68 0.19
N GLY A 378 3.93 0.30 1.06
CA GLY A 378 4.50 0.07 2.38
C GLY A 378 3.45 -0.40 3.38
N SER A 379 3.79 -1.36 4.25
CA SER A 379 2.97 -1.74 5.41
C SER A 379 3.81 -1.98 6.66
N ALA A 380 3.65 -1.12 7.66
CA ALA A 380 4.35 -1.24 8.96
C ALA A 380 3.88 -2.48 9.75
N ASP A 381 2.65 -2.95 9.51
CA ASP A 381 2.09 -4.16 10.09
C ASP A 381 2.56 -5.41 9.32
N ALA A 382 3.32 -6.27 10.01
CA ALA A 382 3.94 -7.47 9.45
C ALA A 382 2.94 -8.57 9.07
N ARG A 383 1.74 -8.59 9.66
CA ARG A 383 0.67 -9.53 9.30
C ARG A 383 -0.08 -9.06 8.06
N MET A 384 -0.21 -7.74 7.90
CA MET A 384 -0.99 -7.15 6.81
C MET A 384 -0.23 -7.03 5.50
N ALA A 385 1.09 -6.87 5.52
CA ALA A 385 1.90 -6.77 4.30
C ALA A 385 1.68 -7.95 3.31
N PRO A 386 1.76 -9.23 3.71
CA PRO A 386 1.45 -10.35 2.80
C PRO A 386 -0.03 -10.40 2.38
N LEU A 387 -0.97 -9.96 3.24
CA LEU A 387 -2.40 -9.92 2.91
C LEU A 387 -2.69 -8.88 1.82
N LEU A 388 -2.06 -7.69 1.90
CA LEU A 388 -2.16 -6.65 0.87
C LEU A 388 -1.62 -7.16 -0.47
N ALA A 389 -0.49 -7.87 -0.47
CA ALA A 389 0.07 -8.48 -1.69
C ALA A 389 -0.89 -9.52 -2.29
N GLY A 390 -1.54 -10.33 -1.45
CA GLY A 390 -2.58 -11.27 -1.87
C GLY A 390 -3.79 -10.60 -2.52
N VAL A 391 -4.26 -9.47 -2.00
CA VAL A 391 -5.36 -8.69 -2.61
C VAL A 391 -4.97 -8.14 -3.99
N PHE A 392 -3.74 -7.63 -4.14
CA PHE A 392 -3.24 -7.19 -5.45
C PHE A 392 -3.11 -8.36 -6.45
N ALA A 393 -2.62 -9.52 -5.99
CA ALA A 393 -2.50 -10.72 -6.81
C ALA A 393 -3.86 -11.24 -7.28
N GLU A 394 -4.88 -11.31 -6.40
CA GLU A 394 -6.26 -11.70 -6.74
C GLU A 394 -6.88 -10.79 -7.81
N ARG A 395 -6.53 -9.49 -7.78
CA ARG A 395 -6.99 -8.48 -8.74
C ARG A 395 -6.21 -8.47 -10.07
N GLY A 396 -5.13 -9.23 -10.19
CA GLY A 396 -4.22 -9.17 -11.32
C GLY A 396 -3.36 -7.89 -11.38
N THR A 397 -3.28 -7.13 -10.29
CA THR A 397 -2.41 -5.95 -10.18
C THR A 397 -0.97 -6.39 -10.00
N GLN A 398 -0.06 -5.81 -10.79
CA GLN A 398 1.37 -6.01 -10.58
C GLN A 398 1.80 -5.15 -9.40
N ALA A 399 2.32 -5.75 -8.33
CA ALA A 399 2.54 -5.02 -7.09
C ALA A 399 3.78 -5.48 -6.34
N VAL A 400 4.37 -4.56 -5.59
CA VAL A 400 5.39 -4.85 -4.58
C VAL A 400 4.90 -4.26 -3.28
N VAL A 401 4.49 -5.12 -2.35
CA VAL A 401 4.25 -4.70 -0.97
C VAL A 401 5.54 -4.90 -0.19
N PHE A 402 5.93 -3.97 0.67
CA PHE A 402 7.17 -4.09 1.45
C PHE A 402 7.01 -3.67 2.91
N ARG A 403 7.98 -4.07 3.71
CA ARG A 403 8.16 -3.67 5.10
C ARG A 403 9.64 -3.73 5.48
N GLY A 404 10.19 -2.64 6.00
CA GLY A 404 11.53 -2.66 6.60
C GLY A 404 11.57 -3.58 7.82
N ASP A 405 12.66 -4.31 8.05
CA ASP A 405 12.80 -5.13 9.27
C ASP A 405 12.90 -4.26 10.54
N ASP A 406 13.19 -2.96 10.40
CA ASP A 406 13.06 -1.90 11.41
C ASP A 406 11.61 -1.50 11.72
N GLY A 407 10.65 -1.95 10.90
CA GLY A 407 9.22 -1.68 11.03
C GLY A 407 8.67 -0.52 10.20
N LEU A 408 9.49 0.11 9.36
CA LEU A 408 9.03 1.16 8.45
C LEU A 408 8.12 0.62 7.35
N ASP A 409 7.17 1.46 6.91
CA ASP A 409 6.39 1.29 5.69
C ASP A 409 7.04 1.99 4.48
N GLU A 410 8.36 1.93 4.39
CA GLU A 410 9.22 2.41 3.29
C GLU A 410 10.36 1.39 3.12
N VAL A 411 10.96 1.27 1.92
CA VAL A 411 12.22 0.52 1.74
C VAL A 411 13.32 1.27 2.50
N THR A 412 13.86 0.65 3.54
CA THR A 412 14.73 1.32 4.52
C THR A 412 16.21 1.22 4.14
N PRO A 413 17.01 2.30 4.33
CA PRO A 413 18.46 2.23 4.29
C PRO A 413 19.09 1.78 5.63
N ALA A 414 18.29 1.51 6.67
CA ALA A 414 18.80 1.18 8.01
C ALA A 414 19.09 -0.30 8.24
N THR A 415 18.47 -1.19 7.45
CA THR A 415 18.51 -2.65 7.58
C THR A 415 17.90 -3.29 6.32
N THR A 416 17.76 -4.61 6.30
CA THR A 416 17.02 -5.33 5.26
C THR A 416 15.54 -4.93 5.18
N THR A 417 14.98 -5.06 3.98
CA THR A 417 13.54 -4.89 3.71
C THR A 417 12.97 -6.19 3.16
N ARG A 418 11.80 -6.62 3.66
CA ARG A 418 11.02 -7.72 3.09
C ARG A 418 10.08 -7.20 2.02
N LEU A 419 9.94 -7.94 0.93
CA LEU A 419 9.07 -7.59 -0.19
C LEU A 419 8.22 -8.80 -0.58
N TRP A 420 6.94 -8.55 -0.83
CA TRP A 420 5.96 -9.50 -1.36
C TRP A 420 5.58 -9.02 -2.76
N TRP A 421 6.10 -9.71 -3.77
CA TRP A 421 6.00 -9.35 -5.18
C TRP A 421 4.87 -10.12 -5.87
N SER A 422 3.86 -9.41 -6.37
CA SER A 422 2.80 -9.91 -7.23
C SER A 422 3.11 -9.60 -8.70
N PRO A 423 3.33 -10.60 -9.57
CA PRO A 423 3.38 -10.40 -11.03
C PRO A 423 1.99 -10.24 -11.68
N GLY A 424 0.91 -10.16 -10.88
CA GLY A 424 -0.46 -10.04 -11.36
C GLY A 424 -1.06 -11.34 -11.91
N THR A 425 -0.54 -12.51 -11.50
CA THR A 425 -0.99 -13.85 -11.95
C THR A 425 -1.81 -14.60 -10.89
N GLY A 426 -2.08 -13.98 -9.73
CA GLY A 426 -2.61 -14.65 -8.54
C GLY A 426 -1.53 -15.19 -7.58
N GLU A 427 -0.26 -15.12 -7.97
CA GLU A 427 0.89 -15.56 -7.17
C GLU A 427 1.54 -14.39 -6.41
N VAL A 428 2.23 -14.70 -5.30
CA VAL A 428 2.99 -13.75 -4.49
C VAL A 428 4.33 -14.39 -4.09
N HIS A 429 5.42 -13.68 -4.32
CA HIS A 429 6.79 -14.16 -4.08
C HIS A 429 7.45 -13.30 -2.99
N GLU A 430 7.93 -13.92 -1.91
CA GLU A 430 8.64 -13.21 -0.84
C GLU A 430 10.14 -13.10 -1.17
N TRP A 431 10.70 -11.91 -0.97
CA TRP A 431 12.11 -11.59 -1.18
C TRP A 431 12.68 -10.74 -0.04
N VAL A 432 14.00 -10.74 0.09
CA VAL A 432 14.74 -9.81 0.94
C VAL A 432 15.59 -8.90 0.06
N LEU A 433 15.50 -7.59 0.32
CA LEU A 433 16.38 -6.57 -0.26
C LEU A 433 17.32 -6.04 0.81
N ASP A 434 18.59 -5.96 0.47
CA ASP A 434 19.69 -5.52 1.31
C ASP A 434 20.29 -4.23 0.69
N PRO A 435 20.21 -3.06 1.37
CA PRO A 435 20.72 -1.81 0.84
C PRO A 435 22.26 -1.84 0.62
N GLU A 436 23.02 -2.61 1.41
CA GLU A 436 24.48 -2.71 1.24
C GLU A 436 24.84 -3.39 -0.08
N ARG A 437 24.07 -4.42 -0.48
CA ARG A 437 24.20 -5.06 -1.81
C ARG A 437 23.80 -4.16 -2.98
N LEU A 438 23.11 -3.05 -2.70
CA LEU A 438 22.84 -1.97 -3.66
C LEU A 438 23.91 -0.88 -3.66
N GLY A 439 24.90 -0.95 -2.77
CA GLY A 439 25.92 0.08 -2.59
C GLY A 439 25.43 1.30 -1.82
N VAL A 440 24.29 1.19 -1.12
CA VAL A 440 23.77 2.22 -0.23
C VAL A 440 24.39 2.04 1.16
N PRO A 441 25.06 3.06 1.72
CA PRO A 441 25.57 2.97 3.08
C PRO A 441 24.41 2.94 4.09
N THR A 442 24.60 2.23 5.20
CA THR A 442 23.59 2.12 6.25
C THR A 442 23.31 3.48 6.88
N HIS A 443 22.05 3.93 6.87
CA HIS A 443 21.64 5.19 7.52
C HIS A 443 20.73 4.91 8.71
N PRO A 444 20.94 5.51 9.89
CA PRO A 444 20.02 5.36 11.01
C PRO A 444 18.68 6.02 10.68
N VAL A 445 17.55 5.42 11.11
CA VAL A 445 16.19 5.97 10.87
C VAL A 445 16.04 7.42 11.35
N GLN A 446 16.81 7.83 12.36
CA GLN A 446 16.88 9.21 12.85
C GLN A 446 17.35 10.22 11.79
N ALA A 447 18.16 9.81 10.80
CA ALA A 447 18.59 10.64 9.67
C ALA A 447 17.47 10.87 8.64
N LEU A 448 16.37 10.11 8.72
CA LEU A 448 15.18 10.26 7.89
C LEU A 448 14.05 11.04 8.58
N ARG A 449 14.27 11.55 9.81
CA ARG A 449 13.28 12.30 10.59
C ARG A 449 12.76 13.51 9.83
N GLY A 450 11.44 13.58 9.67
CA GLY A 450 10.73 14.76 9.20
C GLY A 450 10.20 15.63 10.35
N ALA A 451 9.58 16.74 9.97
CA ALA A 451 8.94 17.67 10.88
C ALA A 451 7.57 18.11 10.32
N ASP A 452 7.30 19.41 10.30
CA ASP A 452 6.10 19.98 9.68
C ASP A 452 6.19 20.00 8.14
N ALA A 453 5.09 20.45 7.50
CA ALA A 453 4.95 20.48 6.06
C ALA A 453 6.01 21.34 5.35
N GLU A 454 6.35 22.51 5.89
CA GLU A 454 7.36 23.40 5.30
C GLU A 454 8.76 22.81 5.38
N HIS A 455 9.13 22.22 6.53
CA HIS A 455 10.39 21.50 6.64
C HIS A 455 10.49 20.33 5.65
N ASN A 456 9.44 19.48 5.58
CA ASN A 456 9.43 18.34 4.66
C ASN A 456 9.40 18.78 3.18
N ALA A 457 8.76 19.91 2.86
CA ALA A 457 8.80 20.51 1.53
C ALA A 457 10.19 21.08 1.21
N GLN A 458 10.89 21.70 2.17
CA GLN A 458 12.25 22.16 1.95
C GLN A 458 13.22 21.00 1.70
N VAL A 459 13.16 19.93 2.51
CA VAL A 459 13.95 18.71 2.27
C VAL A 459 13.69 18.13 0.88
N ALA A 460 12.44 18.18 0.40
CA ALA A 460 12.11 17.75 -0.95
C ALA A 460 12.71 18.68 -2.03
N ARG A 461 12.67 20.00 -1.85
CA ARG A 461 13.33 20.96 -2.76
C ARG A 461 14.83 20.71 -2.82
N ASP A 462 15.48 20.53 -1.66
CA ASP A 462 16.92 20.26 -1.56
C ASP A 462 17.29 18.97 -2.29
N LEU A 463 16.51 17.89 -2.08
CA LEU A 463 16.66 16.62 -2.79
C LEU A 463 16.49 16.78 -4.31
N PHE A 464 15.43 17.47 -4.77
CA PHE A 464 15.17 17.67 -6.20
C PHE A 464 16.20 18.59 -6.86
N ALA A 465 16.91 19.42 -6.09
CA ALA A 465 18.07 20.19 -6.52
C ALA A 465 19.40 19.40 -6.46
N GLY A 466 19.36 18.10 -6.13
CA GLY A 466 20.50 17.18 -6.18
C GLY A 466 21.17 16.87 -4.83
N ALA A 467 20.68 17.39 -3.70
CA ALA A 467 21.30 17.15 -2.39
C ALA A 467 21.47 15.65 -2.07
N THR A 468 22.63 15.29 -1.54
CA THR A 468 23.02 13.90 -1.23
C THR A 468 22.86 13.54 0.25
N GLY A 469 22.86 12.24 0.57
CA GLY A 469 22.75 11.72 1.93
C GLY A 469 21.50 10.87 2.17
N ALA A 470 21.21 10.57 3.44
CA ALA A 470 20.21 9.58 3.87
C ALA A 470 18.84 9.68 3.19
N VAL A 471 18.30 10.90 3.04
CA VAL A 471 17.01 11.13 2.39
C VAL A 471 17.05 10.77 0.90
N ARG A 472 18.13 11.15 0.20
CA ARG A 472 18.32 10.79 -1.22
C ARG A 472 18.40 9.28 -1.36
N ASP A 473 19.21 8.62 -0.53
CA ASP A 473 19.39 7.18 -0.60
C ASP A 473 18.08 6.42 -0.33
N ALA A 474 17.30 6.84 0.67
CA ALA A 474 15.96 6.30 0.94
C ALA A 474 14.99 6.51 -0.23
N VAL A 475 14.98 7.70 -0.86
CA VAL A 475 14.14 7.97 -2.04
C VAL A 475 14.60 7.15 -3.26
N LEU A 476 15.90 6.98 -3.47
CA LEU A 476 16.43 6.15 -4.55
C LEU A 476 16.07 4.68 -4.37
N LEU A 477 16.13 4.13 -3.15
CA LEU A 477 15.69 2.76 -2.84
C LEU A 477 14.21 2.54 -3.19
N ASN A 478 13.34 3.46 -2.77
CA ASN A 478 11.89 3.36 -2.97
C ASN A 478 11.49 3.59 -4.45
N ALA A 479 12.00 4.66 -5.07
CA ALA A 479 11.80 4.93 -6.49
C ALA A 479 12.41 3.84 -7.38
N GLY A 480 13.59 3.32 -7.01
CA GLY A 480 14.27 2.25 -7.74
C GLY A 480 13.52 0.92 -7.67
N THR A 481 12.92 0.59 -6.52
CA THR A 481 12.02 -0.56 -6.37
C THR A 481 10.77 -0.41 -7.26
N ALA A 482 10.20 0.79 -7.35
CA ALA A 482 9.06 1.05 -8.23
C ALA A 482 9.42 1.01 -9.72
N LEU A 483 10.60 1.53 -10.10
CA LEU A 483 11.10 1.49 -11.48
C LEU A 483 11.53 0.08 -11.89
N ALA A 484 11.98 -0.76 -10.96
CA ALA A 484 12.22 -2.18 -11.18
C ALA A 484 10.94 -2.94 -11.53
N LEU A 485 9.85 -2.68 -10.79
CA LEU A 485 8.52 -3.23 -11.09
C LEU A 485 8.01 -2.78 -12.48
N LEU A 486 8.18 -1.50 -12.83
CA LEU A 486 7.79 -0.96 -14.14
C LEU A 486 8.61 -1.50 -15.32
N SER A 487 9.86 -1.90 -15.07
CA SER A 487 10.76 -2.41 -16.12
C SER A 487 10.60 -3.90 -16.39
N ALA A 488 9.72 -4.59 -15.64
CA ALA A 488 9.49 -6.01 -15.75
C ALA A 488 8.70 -6.34 -17.05
N GLY A 489 9.33 -7.10 -17.95
CA GLY A 489 8.74 -7.51 -19.22
C GLY A 489 7.61 -8.53 -19.04
N GLU A 490 6.81 -8.78 -20.09
CA GLU A 490 5.65 -9.69 -19.96
C GLU A 490 6.03 -11.13 -19.60
N GLU A 491 7.22 -11.58 -20.04
CA GLU A 491 7.82 -12.88 -19.74
C GLU A 491 8.65 -12.88 -18.44
N ASP A 492 8.90 -11.71 -17.85
CA ASP A 492 9.88 -11.50 -16.79
C ASP A 492 9.34 -10.57 -15.69
N ARG A 493 8.12 -10.86 -15.23
CA ARG A 493 7.32 -10.00 -14.33
C ARG A 493 7.78 -9.98 -12.87
N HIS A 494 8.75 -10.81 -12.49
CA HIS A 494 9.29 -10.91 -11.14
C HIS A 494 10.78 -11.30 -11.16
N PRO A 495 11.55 -11.07 -10.08
CA PRO A 495 12.88 -11.66 -9.92
C PRO A 495 12.84 -13.20 -9.94
N THR A 496 13.94 -13.83 -10.37
CA THR A 496 14.15 -15.29 -10.27
C THR A 496 14.86 -15.70 -8.98
N ASP A 497 15.67 -14.79 -8.43
CA ASP A 497 16.50 -14.95 -7.25
C ASP A 497 16.83 -13.56 -6.66
N GLU A 498 17.46 -13.53 -5.49
CA GLU A 498 17.87 -12.27 -4.84
C GLU A 498 18.83 -11.44 -5.69
N ALA A 499 19.78 -12.03 -6.41
CA ALA A 499 20.75 -11.27 -7.20
C ALA A 499 20.05 -10.57 -8.39
N GLY A 500 19.08 -11.25 -9.01
CA GLY A 500 18.17 -10.68 -9.99
C GLY A 500 17.33 -9.53 -9.44
N LEU A 501 16.81 -9.65 -8.21
CA LEU A 501 16.10 -8.55 -7.53
C LEU A 501 17.01 -7.32 -7.35
N HIS A 502 18.18 -7.52 -6.72
CA HIS A 502 19.11 -6.41 -6.46
C HIS A 502 19.58 -5.74 -7.75
N THR A 503 19.81 -6.51 -8.81
CA THR A 503 20.17 -5.98 -10.14
C THR A 503 19.09 -5.07 -10.72
N ARG A 504 17.80 -5.48 -10.64
CA ARG A 504 16.68 -4.66 -11.13
C ARG A 504 16.49 -3.38 -10.30
N VAL A 505 16.54 -3.50 -8.97
CA VAL A 505 16.40 -2.34 -8.08
C VAL A 505 17.55 -1.35 -8.30
N ARG A 506 18.79 -1.83 -8.45
CA ARG A 506 19.95 -1.01 -8.82
C ARG A 506 19.73 -0.25 -10.13
N ALA A 507 19.31 -0.92 -11.21
CA ALA A 507 18.99 -0.26 -12.48
C ALA A 507 17.85 0.77 -12.35
N GLY A 508 16.88 0.51 -11.46
CA GLY A 508 15.86 1.49 -11.09
C GLY A 508 16.43 2.70 -10.35
N MET A 509 17.33 2.48 -9.37
CA MET A 509 18.01 3.54 -8.62
C MET A 509 18.87 4.44 -9.54
N GLU A 510 19.60 3.86 -10.49
CA GLU A 510 20.40 4.59 -11.47
C GLU A 510 19.53 5.52 -12.35
N ARG A 511 18.37 5.03 -12.79
CA ARG A 511 17.37 5.85 -13.49
C ARG A 511 16.81 6.97 -12.61
N ALA A 512 16.51 6.69 -11.35
CA ALA A 512 16.00 7.66 -10.38
C ALA A 512 17.05 8.74 -10.04
N ALA A 513 18.33 8.36 -9.86
CA ALA A 513 19.43 9.28 -9.61
C ALA A 513 19.62 10.22 -10.79
N ARG A 514 19.70 9.70 -12.02
CA ARG A 514 19.79 10.51 -13.24
C ARG A 514 18.62 11.51 -13.36
N ALA A 515 17.39 11.08 -13.06
CA ALA A 515 16.22 11.95 -13.09
C ALA A 515 16.25 13.11 -12.06
N ILE A 516 17.02 12.97 -10.97
CA ILE A 516 17.32 14.05 -10.03
C ILE A 516 18.47 14.91 -10.58
N ASP A 517 19.60 14.30 -10.96
CA ASP A 517 20.85 14.99 -11.30
C ASP A 517 20.77 15.80 -12.60
N GLU A 518 19.90 15.40 -13.54
CA GLU A 518 19.58 16.15 -14.75
C GLU A 518 18.53 17.25 -14.51
N GLY A 519 18.11 17.49 -13.26
CA GLY A 519 17.11 18.50 -12.88
C GLY A 519 15.66 18.12 -13.20
N GLY A 520 15.42 16.90 -13.71
CA GLY A 520 14.10 16.43 -14.13
C GLY A 520 13.06 16.43 -12.99
N ALA A 521 13.47 16.07 -11.77
CA ALA A 521 12.62 16.05 -10.59
C ALA A 521 12.08 17.46 -10.24
N ALA A 522 12.94 18.48 -10.20
CA ALA A 522 12.53 19.87 -9.98
C ALA A 522 11.59 20.36 -11.10
N ALA A 523 11.96 20.10 -12.36
CA ALA A 523 11.15 20.50 -13.52
C ALA A 523 9.76 19.82 -13.56
N VAL A 524 9.62 18.60 -13.01
CA VAL A 524 8.30 17.95 -12.84
C VAL A 524 7.45 18.70 -11.81
N VAL A 525 8.02 19.11 -10.67
CA VAL A 525 7.30 19.88 -9.65
C VAL A 525 6.83 21.21 -10.23
N ASP A 526 7.69 21.95 -10.93
CA ASP A 526 7.33 23.24 -11.54
C ASP A 526 6.17 23.11 -12.53
N ARG A 527 6.21 22.11 -13.42
CA ARG A 527 5.10 21.81 -14.34
C ARG A 527 3.83 21.40 -13.59
N TRP A 528 3.96 20.63 -12.52
CA TRP A 528 2.80 20.18 -11.73
C TRP A 528 2.13 21.33 -10.97
N VAL A 529 2.93 22.23 -10.38
CA VAL A 529 2.46 23.46 -9.74
C VAL A 529 1.79 24.38 -10.76
N ALA A 530 2.38 24.56 -11.95
CA ALA A 530 1.77 25.35 -13.01
C ALA A 530 0.42 24.75 -13.49
N ALA A 531 0.40 23.45 -13.81
CA ALA A 531 -0.78 22.76 -14.31
C ALA A 531 -1.94 22.71 -13.28
N THR A 532 -1.64 22.62 -11.98
CA THR A 532 -2.67 22.65 -10.92
C THR A 532 -3.14 24.06 -10.56
N ARG A 533 -2.34 25.10 -10.84
CA ARG A 533 -2.74 26.51 -10.67
C ARG A 533 -3.48 27.10 -11.86
N GLY A 534 -3.31 26.55 -13.06
CA GLY A 534 -4.05 26.93 -14.27
C GLY A 534 -5.46 26.34 -14.39
N ARG A 535 -6.05 25.87 -13.28
CA ARG A 535 -7.36 25.18 -13.19
C ARG A 535 -8.29 25.95 -12.26
#